data_AF-A0A1Y1K7M5-F1
#
_entry.id   AF-A0A1Y1K7M5-F1
#
_cell.length_a   1.000
_cell.length_b   1.000
_cell.length_c   1.000
_cell.angle_alpha   90.00
_cell.angle_beta   90.00
_cell.angle_gamma   90.00
#
_symmetry.space_group_name_H-M   'P 1'
#
loop_
_entity.id
_entity.type
_entity.pdbx_description
1 polymer ?
#
loop_
_entity_poly.entity_id
_entity_poly.type
_entity_poly.pdbx_seq_one_letter_code
_entity_poly.pdbx_strand_id
1 'polypeptide(L)'
;MKLLLLILIGLAVVASEVSDEIIEKWENKISGFKDKCLTAHGADKEIIHNINKHLKFEDHDEGTKCFYKCIYKECGLFDSNGQFNAGKFVQTYPWVTHKSASKCAAKTESEHDDNCEKSFQMAKCILTDL
;
A
#
# COMPACT_ATOMS: atom_id res chain seq x y z
N MET A 1 29.11 48.93 -0.70
CA MET A 1 28.02 48.05 -1.17
C MET A 1 28.32 46.66 -0.64
N LYS A 2 27.69 46.27 0.50
CA LYS A 2 27.94 44.99 1.16
C LYS A 2 27.11 43.91 0.47
N LEU A 3 27.79 42.89 -0.04
CA LEU A 3 27.24 41.68 -0.66
C LEU A 3 26.24 41.03 0.31
N LEU A 4 24.95 41.07 -0.01
CA LEU A 4 23.94 40.29 0.69
C LEU A 4 24.02 38.86 0.14
N LEU A 5 24.64 37.96 0.92
CA LEU A 5 24.62 36.53 0.71
C LEU A 5 23.16 36.03 0.83
N LEU A 6 22.51 35.82 -0.32
CA LEU A 6 21.24 35.11 -0.41
C LEU A 6 21.49 33.64 -0.05
N ILE A 7 21.22 33.28 1.20
CA ILE A 7 21.17 31.89 1.65
C ILE A 7 19.91 31.27 1.02
N LEU A 8 20.10 30.60 -0.12
CA LEU A 8 19.13 29.65 -0.67
C LEU A 8 19.07 28.45 0.29
N ILE A 9 18.21 28.52 1.30
CA ILE A 9 17.79 27.35 2.07
C ILE A 9 16.91 26.54 1.12
N GLY A 10 17.53 25.65 0.34
CA GLY A 10 16.80 24.60 -0.35
C GLY A 10 16.13 23.73 0.72
N LEU A 11 14.80 23.77 0.81
CA LEU A 11 14.05 22.75 1.51
C LEU A 11 14.33 21.43 0.78
N ALA A 12 15.24 20.63 1.32
CA ALA A 12 15.33 19.23 0.94
C ALA A 12 14.00 18.60 1.35
N VAL A 13 13.10 18.42 0.39
CA VAL A 13 11.93 17.56 0.56
C VAL A 13 12.50 16.16 0.73
N VAL A 14 12.59 15.68 1.96
CA VAL A 14 12.94 14.29 2.23
C VAL A 14 11.77 13.47 1.70
N ALA A 15 12.02 12.70 0.64
CA ALA A 15 11.05 11.72 0.17
C ALA A 15 10.81 10.71 1.29
N SER A 16 9.55 10.54 1.69
CA SER A 16 9.15 9.51 2.65
C SER A 16 9.13 8.16 1.92
N GLU A 17 9.78 7.17 2.51
CA GLU A 17 9.82 5.79 2.02
C GLU A 17 9.49 4.83 3.15
N VAL A 18 8.91 3.69 2.81
CA VAL A 18 8.68 2.60 3.76
C VAL A 18 10.03 1.95 4.12
N SER A 19 10.25 1.65 5.39
CA SER A 19 11.52 1.06 5.85
C SER A 19 11.79 -0.30 5.21
N ASP A 20 13.06 -0.62 4.97
CA ASP A 20 13.47 -1.90 4.37
C ASP A 20 12.98 -3.09 5.20
N GLU A 21 12.96 -2.97 6.53
CA GLU A 21 12.43 -4.00 7.43
C GLU A 21 10.95 -4.31 7.15
N ILE A 22 10.12 -3.29 6.92
CA ILE A 22 8.70 -3.49 6.61
C ILE A 22 8.53 -4.09 5.21
N ILE A 23 9.33 -3.64 4.24
CA ILE A 23 9.32 -4.21 2.89
C ILE A 23 9.70 -5.69 2.90
N GLU A 24 10.75 -6.06 3.63
CA GLU A 24 11.15 -7.46 3.77
C GLU A 24 10.04 -8.31 4.41
N LYS A 25 9.41 -7.81 5.49
CA LYS A 25 8.28 -8.49 6.12
C LYS A 25 7.09 -8.66 5.18
N TRP A 26 6.77 -7.63 4.39
CA TRP A 26 5.71 -7.69 3.39
C TRP A 26 6.03 -8.72 2.29
N GLU A 27 7.23 -8.66 1.70
CA GLU A 27 7.68 -9.59 0.66
C GLU A 27 7.64 -11.05 1.14
N ASN A 28 8.19 -11.32 2.33
CA ASN A 28 8.15 -12.64 2.94
C ASN A 28 6.73 -13.13 3.16
N LYS A 29 5.84 -12.25 3.64
CA LYS A 29 4.43 -12.58 3.91
C LYS A 29 3.67 -12.97 2.65
N ILE A 30 3.98 -12.34 1.51
CA ILE A 30 3.26 -12.57 0.26
C ILE A 30 3.97 -13.52 -0.70
N SER A 31 5.18 -13.98 -0.36
CA SER A 31 6.06 -14.76 -1.25
C SER A 31 5.36 -15.95 -1.94
N GLY A 32 4.53 -16.70 -1.22
CA GLY A 32 3.77 -17.84 -1.78
C GLY A 32 2.65 -17.45 -2.77
N PHE A 33 2.32 -16.16 -2.88
CA PHE A 33 1.22 -15.66 -3.70
C PHE A 33 1.64 -14.59 -4.71
N LYS A 34 2.83 -14.01 -4.57
CA LYS A 34 3.28 -12.86 -5.35
C LYS A 34 3.23 -13.13 -6.85
N ASP A 35 3.90 -14.17 -7.32
CA ASP A 35 4.03 -14.44 -8.75
C ASP A 35 2.69 -14.78 -9.42
N LYS A 36 1.82 -15.54 -8.73
CA LYS A 36 0.47 -15.81 -9.24
C LYS A 36 -0.38 -14.54 -9.32
N CYS A 37 -0.27 -13.64 -8.35
CA CYS A 37 -1.04 -12.40 -8.34
C CYS A 37 -0.53 -11.38 -9.36
N LEU A 38 0.78 -11.32 -9.60
CA LEU A 38 1.35 -10.53 -10.69
C LEU A 38 0.85 -11.05 -12.04
N THR A 39 0.93 -12.36 -12.26
CA THR A 39 0.59 -12.99 -13.54
C THR A 39 -0.91 -12.93 -13.84
N ALA A 40 -1.78 -13.17 -12.84
CA ALA A 40 -3.23 -13.22 -13.03
C ALA A 40 -3.84 -11.92 -13.59
N HIS A 41 -3.20 -10.78 -13.32
CA HIS A 41 -3.71 -9.47 -13.68
C HIS A 41 -2.73 -8.65 -14.55
N GLY A 42 -1.58 -9.22 -14.91
CA GLY A 42 -0.56 -8.53 -15.70
C GLY A 42 0.07 -7.34 -14.97
N ALA A 43 0.12 -7.37 -13.63
CA ALA A 43 0.69 -6.29 -12.85
C ALA A 43 2.22 -6.26 -12.98
N ASP A 44 2.78 -5.07 -13.16
CA ASP A 44 4.22 -4.89 -13.26
C ASP A 44 4.89 -4.93 -11.88
N LYS A 45 5.92 -5.78 -11.74
CA LYS A 45 6.63 -5.99 -10.47
C LYS A 45 7.33 -4.72 -9.98
N GLU A 46 7.90 -3.93 -10.89
CA GLU A 46 8.61 -2.69 -10.56
C GLU A 46 7.62 -1.61 -10.11
N ILE A 47 6.45 -1.52 -10.75
CA ILE A 47 5.36 -0.64 -10.29
C ILE A 47 4.94 -0.99 -8.86
N ILE A 48 4.68 -2.27 -8.57
CA ILE A 48 4.32 -2.72 -7.22
C ILE A 48 5.42 -2.37 -6.20
N HIS A 49 6.68 -2.59 -6.55
CA HIS A 49 7.81 -2.21 -5.69
C HIS A 49 7.83 -0.70 -5.42
N ASN A 50 7.69 0.11 -6.47
CA ASN A 50 7.68 1.56 -6.38
C ASN A 50 6.52 2.11 -5.50
N ILE A 51 5.35 1.48 -5.57
CA ILE A 51 4.24 1.85 -4.69
C ILE A 51 4.58 1.52 -3.23
N ASN A 52 4.99 0.28 -2.96
CA ASN A 52 5.15 -0.19 -1.59
C ASN A 52 6.37 0.43 -0.89
N LYS A 53 7.47 0.64 -1.62
CA LYS A 53 8.72 1.20 -1.08
C LYS A 53 8.74 2.72 -1.13
N HIS A 54 8.41 3.29 -2.28
CA HIS A 54 8.63 4.71 -2.58
C HIS A 54 7.33 5.53 -2.57
N LEU A 55 6.20 4.95 -2.16
CA LEU A 55 4.90 5.63 -2.04
C LEU A 55 4.44 6.30 -3.36
N LYS A 56 4.86 5.76 -4.52
CA LYS A 56 4.50 6.29 -5.84
C LYS A 56 3.09 5.84 -6.24
N PHE A 57 2.06 6.51 -5.73
CA PHE A 57 0.65 6.20 -5.96
C PHE A 57 0.02 6.89 -7.17
N GLU A 58 0.80 7.17 -8.22
CA GLU A 58 0.30 7.73 -9.49
C GLU A 58 -0.85 6.86 -10.07
N ASP A 59 -1.61 7.37 -11.04
CA ASP A 59 -2.74 6.62 -11.61
C ASP A 59 -2.24 5.32 -12.26
N HIS A 60 -2.42 4.22 -11.53
CA HIS A 60 -1.97 2.89 -11.95
C HIS A 60 -3.07 2.14 -12.68
N ASP A 61 -2.64 1.22 -13.54
CA ASP A 61 -3.53 0.36 -14.30
C ASP A 61 -4.37 -0.59 -13.42
N GLU A 62 -5.38 -1.18 -14.05
CA GLU A 62 -6.26 -2.15 -13.39
C GLU A 62 -5.50 -3.37 -12.87
N GLY A 63 -4.43 -3.78 -13.57
CA GLY A 63 -3.59 -4.90 -13.19
C GLY A 63 -2.96 -4.70 -11.81
N THR A 64 -2.36 -3.52 -11.62
CA THR A 64 -1.74 -3.07 -10.39
C THR A 64 -2.74 -3.02 -9.23
N LYS A 65 -3.94 -2.49 -9.47
CA LYS A 65 -4.99 -2.44 -8.44
C LYS A 65 -5.45 -3.84 -8.05
N CYS A 66 -5.70 -4.69 -9.04
CA CYS A 66 -6.14 -6.06 -8.82
C CYS A 66 -5.07 -6.97 -8.20
N PHE A 67 -3.78 -6.63 -8.32
CA PHE A 67 -2.72 -7.32 -7.58
C PHE A 67 -2.97 -7.27 -6.06
N TYR A 68 -3.30 -6.09 -5.50
CA TYR A 68 -3.58 -5.96 -4.07
C TYR A 68 -4.81 -6.76 -3.65
N LYS A 69 -5.87 -6.73 -4.46
CA LYS A 69 -7.06 -7.57 -4.24
C LYS A 69 -6.70 -9.05 -4.20
N CYS A 70 -5.88 -9.51 -5.14
CA CYS A 70 -5.43 -10.90 -5.18
C CYS A 70 -4.68 -11.27 -3.89
N ILE A 71 -3.70 -10.47 -3.48
CA ILE A 71 -2.95 -10.69 -2.23
C ILE A 71 -3.88 -10.75 -1.01
N TYR A 72 -4.81 -9.81 -0.89
CA TYR A 72 -5.73 -9.74 0.25
C TYR A 72 -6.75 -10.89 0.27
N LYS A 73 -7.18 -11.36 -0.91
CA LYS A 73 -8.01 -12.55 -1.05
C LYS A 73 -7.26 -13.79 -0.58
N GLU A 74 -6.02 -13.97 -1.00
CA GLU A 74 -5.18 -15.11 -0.62
C GLU A 74 -4.83 -15.12 0.86
N CYS A 75 -4.73 -13.94 1.48
CA CYS A 75 -4.57 -13.80 2.91
C CYS A 75 -5.89 -13.90 3.70
N GLY A 76 -7.04 -14.04 3.05
CA GLY A 76 -8.35 -14.18 3.71
C GLY A 76 -8.81 -12.92 4.45
N LEU A 77 -8.45 -11.74 3.96
CA LEU A 77 -8.68 -10.44 4.62
C LEU A 77 -10.06 -9.86 4.38
N PHE A 78 -10.75 -10.33 3.36
CA PHE A 78 -12.16 -10.04 3.14
C PHE A 78 -13.02 -10.92 4.05
N ASP A 79 -14.10 -10.34 4.59
CA ASP A 79 -15.18 -11.11 5.20
C ASP A 79 -16.20 -11.59 4.15
N SER A 80 -17.30 -12.19 4.62
CA SER A 80 -18.36 -12.71 3.75
C SER A 80 -19.08 -11.63 2.93
N ASN A 81 -18.97 -10.36 3.34
CA ASN A 81 -19.58 -9.22 2.68
C ASN A 81 -18.57 -8.49 1.76
N GLY A 82 -17.34 -9.00 1.63
CA GLY A 82 -16.28 -8.33 0.86
C GLY A 82 -15.70 -7.11 1.57
N GLN A 83 -15.89 -7.00 2.89
CA GLN A 83 -15.38 -5.92 3.73
C GLN A 83 -14.05 -6.30 4.39
N PHE A 84 -13.23 -5.29 4.73
CA PHE A 84 -11.93 -5.54 5.34
C PHE A 84 -12.09 -5.74 6.85
N ASN A 85 -11.63 -6.88 7.36
CA ASN A 85 -11.60 -7.09 8.81
C ASN A 85 -10.28 -6.56 9.40
N ALA A 86 -10.32 -5.41 10.08
CA ALA A 86 -9.14 -4.79 10.69
C ALA A 86 -8.38 -5.73 11.65
N GLY A 87 -9.09 -6.55 12.42
CA GLY A 87 -8.49 -7.52 13.34
C GLY A 87 -7.68 -8.59 12.61
N LYS A 88 -8.25 -9.20 11.56
CA LYS A 88 -7.52 -10.13 10.68
C LYS A 88 -6.36 -9.45 9.95
N PHE A 89 -6.53 -8.18 9.57
CA PHE A 89 -5.48 -7.42 8.87
C PHE A 89 -4.24 -7.26 9.74
N VAL A 90 -4.40 -6.84 11.01
CA VAL A 90 -3.28 -6.71 11.96
C VAL A 90 -2.67 -8.06 12.33
N GLN A 91 -3.49 -9.12 12.46
CA GLN A 91 -2.96 -10.48 12.67
C GLN A 91 -2.11 -10.94 11.47
N THR A 92 -2.50 -10.54 10.26
CA THR A 92 -1.81 -10.91 9.02
C THR A 92 -0.55 -10.07 8.78
N TYR A 93 -0.61 -8.78 9.12
CA TYR A 93 0.45 -7.79 8.94
C TYR A 93 0.75 -7.08 10.27
N PRO A 94 1.55 -7.69 11.18
CA PRO A 94 1.73 -7.19 12.55
C PRO A 94 2.43 -5.84 12.68
N TRP A 95 3.03 -5.32 11.60
CA TRP A 95 3.60 -3.97 11.55
C TRP A 95 2.54 -2.87 11.37
N VAL A 96 1.30 -3.24 11.06
CA VAL A 96 0.17 -2.32 10.93
C VAL A 96 -0.56 -2.22 12.27
N THR A 97 -0.84 -0.99 12.71
CA THR A 97 -1.62 -0.80 13.96
C THR A 97 -3.11 -1.04 13.72
N HIS A 98 -3.84 -1.47 14.76
CA HIS A 98 -5.30 -1.61 14.66
C HIS A 98 -5.99 -0.28 14.33
N LYS A 99 -5.47 0.85 14.86
CA LYS A 99 -5.99 2.18 14.53
C LYS A 99 -5.87 2.48 13.03
N SER A 100 -4.70 2.19 12.44
CA SER A 100 -4.45 2.35 11.00
C SER A 100 -5.40 1.47 10.18
N ALA A 101 -5.44 0.17 10.50
CA ALA A 101 -6.29 -0.80 9.80
C ALA A 101 -7.78 -0.43 9.85
N SER A 102 -8.30 -0.04 11.01
CA SER A 102 -9.71 0.38 11.13
C SER A 102 -10.01 1.67 10.37
N LYS A 103 -9.12 2.67 10.47
CA LYS A 103 -9.27 3.95 9.76
C LYS A 103 -9.31 3.73 8.24
N CYS A 104 -8.40 2.90 7.72
CA CYS A 104 -8.30 2.65 6.29
C CYS A 104 -9.44 1.77 5.76
N ALA A 105 -9.83 0.72 6.50
CA ALA A 105 -10.99 -0.10 6.13
C ALA A 105 -12.26 0.77 6.00
N ALA A 106 -12.55 1.59 7.02
CA ALA A 106 -13.71 2.48 7.02
C ALA A 106 -13.71 3.47 5.85
N LYS A 107 -12.56 4.07 5.53
CA LYS A 107 -12.44 4.99 4.39
C LYS A 107 -12.76 4.30 3.06
N THR A 108 -12.18 3.12 2.83
CA THR A 108 -12.33 2.42 1.54
C THR A 108 -13.74 1.89 1.29
N GLU A 109 -14.47 1.54 2.35
CA GLU A 109 -15.84 1.00 2.26
C GLU A 109 -16.87 2.08 1.92
N SER A 110 -16.61 3.35 2.23
CA SER A 110 -17.51 4.45 1.88
C SER A 110 -17.34 4.98 0.46
N GLU A 111 -16.24 4.63 -0.22
CA GLU A 111 -15.79 5.32 -1.42
C GLU A 111 -15.77 4.44 -2.69
N HIS A 112 -15.75 3.10 -2.56
CA HIS A 112 -15.50 2.20 -3.71
C HIS A 112 -16.26 0.87 -3.66
N ASP A 113 -16.98 0.54 -4.75
CA ASP A 113 -17.68 -0.74 -4.94
C ASP A 113 -16.82 -1.80 -5.67
N ASP A 114 -15.85 -1.37 -6.47
CA ASP A 114 -14.92 -2.28 -7.14
C ASP A 114 -13.85 -2.79 -6.17
N ASN A 115 -13.68 -4.12 -6.10
CA ASN A 115 -12.77 -4.75 -5.15
C ASN A 115 -11.28 -4.52 -5.49
N CYS A 116 -10.92 -4.25 -6.74
CA CYS A 116 -9.55 -3.91 -7.11
C CYS A 116 -9.20 -2.50 -6.65
N GLU A 117 -10.05 -1.51 -6.96
CA GLU A 117 -9.90 -0.13 -6.50
C GLU A 117 -9.90 -0.06 -4.96
N LYS A 118 -10.88 -0.70 -4.31
CA LYS A 118 -10.97 -0.76 -2.85
C LYS A 118 -9.70 -1.32 -2.20
N SER A 119 -9.11 -2.36 -2.79
CA SER A 119 -7.87 -2.97 -2.29
C SER A 119 -6.66 -2.07 -2.50
N PHE A 120 -6.58 -1.41 -3.65
CA PHE A 120 -5.51 -0.45 -3.91
C PHE A 120 -5.57 0.74 -2.93
N GLN A 121 -6.76 1.27 -2.68
CA GLN A 121 -6.95 2.37 -1.73
C GLN A 121 -6.67 1.94 -0.29
N MET A 122 -6.97 0.70 0.07
CA MET A 122 -6.57 0.13 1.36
C MET A 122 -5.05 0.09 1.49
N ALA A 123 -4.34 -0.43 0.49
CA ALA A 123 -2.88 -0.45 0.47
C ALA A 123 -2.30 0.95 0.59
N LYS A 124 -2.78 1.90 -0.23
CA LYS A 124 -2.35 3.30 -0.21
C LYS A 124 -2.52 3.95 1.15
N CYS A 125 -3.70 3.77 1.77
CA CYS A 125 -3.98 4.33 3.08
C CYS A 125 -3.06 3.76 4.17
N ILE A 126 -2.83 2.44 4.17
CA ILE A 126 -1.93 1.79 5.13
C ILE A 126 -0.50 2.28 4.94
N LEU A 127 0.02 2.23 3.72
CA LEU A 127 1.40 2.62 3.41
C LEU A 127 1.69 4.10 3.75
N THR A 128 0.70 4.97 3.61
CA THR A 128 0.81 6.40 3.97
C THR A 128 0.76 6.63 5.49
N ASP A 129 0.27 5.66 6.27
CA ASP A 129 0.13 5.74 7.72
C ASP A 129 1.24 4.99 8.48
N LEU A 130 2.17 4.36 7.75
CA LEU A 130 3.42 3.78 8.27
C LEU A 130 4.47 4.87 8.49
#